data_AF-A0AAE1RTG0-F1
#
_entry.id   AF-A0AAE1RTG0-F1
#
_cell.length_a   1.000
_cell.length_b   1.000
_cell.length_c   1.000
_cell.angle_alpha   90.00
_cell.angle_beta   90.00
_cell.angle_gamma   90.00
#
_symmetry.space_group_name_H-M   'P 1'
#
loop_
_entity.id
_entity.type
_entity.pdbx_description
1 polymer ?
#
loop_
_entity_poly.entity_id
_entity_poly.type
_entity_poly.pdbx_seq_one_letter_code
_entity_poly.pdbx_strand_id
1 'polypeptide(L)'
;MLIALSAVVGGATPPTLVVGPNVKCSRRLRIRAGEFPDFIPKQVEDIKDTYARKLASRIERLPVNLSKGCVMSSCVKPKEQKEGNPVVLLHGFDSSCLEWRYTLPMLEEAGLETWAVDILGWGFSDLERLPSCDVSSKRDHLYQLWSTYIKRPMVLVGPSLGSAVAIDFSVKYPEAVDRLVLIDASVYAEGTGNLATLPKAVAYAGVYLLKSVPLRLYATSLTFNGLPLNTCIDWTNIGRLHCLLPWWEDALVNFMISGGYNVISQIEHVKQKTLIIWGEDDQIIDYKLGVRLHCELPNAIIRQIPKCGHIPHVEKPDAVSRLIAEFVCVDQSQRENPNCISTISVPA
;
A
#
# COMPACT_ATOMS: atom_id res chain seq x y z
N MET A 1 9.29 -17.17 27.82
CA MET A 1 9.35 -18.62 28.15
C MET A 1 9.76 -19.33 26.86
N LEU A 2 10.98 -19.86 26.83
CA LEU A 2 11.60 -20.55 25.69
C LEU A 2 10.68 -21.67 25.17
N ILE A 3 10.50 -21.78 23.85
CA ILE A 3 10.04 -23.03 23.23
C ILE A 3 10.91 -23.32 22.00
N ALA A 4 11.37 -24.57 21.97
CA ALA A 4 12.46 -25.11 21.19
C ALA A 4 12.11 -25.37 19.70
N LEU A 5 13.10 -25.12 18.84
CA LEU A 5 13.17 -25.62 17.47
C LEU A 5 13.43 -27.13 17.49
N SER A 6 12.73 -27.88 16.63
CA SER A 6 13.18 -29.18 16.12
C SER A 6 13.25 -29.09 14.61
N ALA A 7 14.48 -29.11 14.09
CA ALA A 7 14.80 -29.16 12.68
C ALA A 7 14.75 -30.61 12.18
N VAL A 8 14.04 -30.85 11.09
CA VAL A 8 14.18 -32.06 10.28
C VAL A 8 14.91 -31.65 8.99
N VAL A 9 16.09 -32.23 8.82
CA VAL A 9 16.99 -32.04 7.67
C VAL A 9 16.50 -32.93 6.53
N GLY A 10 16.14 -32.32 5.40
CA GLY A 10 15.88 -33.01 4.13
C GLY A 10 16.69 -32.37 3.02
N GLY A 11 17.78 -33.02 2.63
CA GLY A 11 18.67 -32.55 1.57
C GLY A 11 18.07 -32.75 0.18
N ALA A 12 18.18 -31.72 -0.66
CA ALA A 12 18.08 -31.84 -2.10
C ALA A 12 19.10 -30.90 -2.74
N THR A 13 20.05 -31.48 -3.45
CA THR A 13 21.08 -30.79 -4.26
C THR A 13 20.45 -30.06 -5.45
N PRO A 14 20.81 -28.80 -5.72
CA PRO A 14 20.40 -28.13 -6.96
C PRO A 14 21.29 -28.56 -8.15
N PRO A 15 20.75 -28.56 -9.38
CA PRO A 15 21.51 -28.94 -10.56
C PRO A 15 22.48 -27.83 -11.01
N THR A 16 23.66 -28.27 -11.41
CA THR A 16 24.77 -27.50 -11.99
C THR A 16 24.39 -26.92 -13.36
N LEU A 17 24.48 -25.60 -13.51
CA LEU A 17 24.29 -24.90 -14.79
C LEU A 17 25.67 -24.48 -15.36
N VAL A 18 25.95 -24.99 -16.56
CA VAL A 18 27.20 -24.79 -17.31
C VAL A 18 27.23 -23.37 -17.89
N VAL A 19 28.32 -22.63 -17.62
CA VAL A 19 28.56 -21.26 -18.09
C VAL A 19 29.32 -21.28 -19.43
N GLY A 20 28.74 -20.70 -20.48
CA GLY A 20 29.42 -20.32 -21.73
C GLY A 20 29.87 -18.85 -21.71
N PRO A 21 30.88 -18.44 -22.53
CA PRO A 21 31.69 -17.26 -22.26
C PRO A 21 31.18 -15.94 -22.87
N ASN A 22 31.48 -14.86 -22.14
CA ASN A 22 31.74 -13.48 -22.59
C ASN A 22 30.69 -12.72 -23.43
N VAL A 23 30.01 -11.76 -22.78
CA VAL A 23 29.85 -10.39 -23.31
C VAL A 23 30.07 -9.37 -22.19
N LYS A 24 31.22 -8.70 -22.21
CA LYS A 24 31.47 -7.49 -21.41
C LYS A 24 30.72 -6.33 -22.04
N CYS A 25 29.75 -5.76 -21.35
CA CYS A 25 29.28 -4.40 -21.62
C CYS A 25 29.18 -3.64 -20.30
N SER A 26 30.31 -3.07 -19.87
CA SER A 26 30.36 -2.07 -18.82
C SER A 26 29.93 -0.74 -19.44
N ARG A 27 28.67 -0.34 -19.24
CA ARG A 27 28.28 1.07 -19.34
C ARG A 27 28.13 1.62 -17.92
N ARG A 28 29.17 2.30 -17.44
CA ARG A 28 29.04 3.27 -16.35
C ARG A 28 28.01 4.31 -16.80
N LEU A 29 26.81 4.27 -16.24
CA LEU A 29 25.86 5.38 -16.37
C LEU A 29 26.50 6.61 -15.74
N ARG A 30 26.74 7.64 -16.55
CA ARG A 30 26.98 9.00 -16.06
C ARG A 30 25.68 9.49 -15.43
N ILE A 31 25.72 9.73 -14.12
CA ILE A 31 24.63 10.30 -13.31
C ILE A 31 24.39 11.72 -13.79
N ARG A 32 23.16 12.04 -14.23
CA ARG A 32 22.73 13.42 -14.54
C ARG A 32 22.06 14.00 -13.30
N ALA A 33 22.41 15.24 -12.96
CA ALA A 33 21.60 16.05 -12.05
C ALA A 33 20.20 16.24 -12.64
N GLY A 34 19.14 16.08 -11.83
CA GLY A 34 17.74 16.34 -12.21
C GLY A 34 16.86 15.13 -12.56
N GLU A 35 17.16 13.92 -12.05
CA GLU A 35 16.32 12.72 -12.29
C GLU A 35 15.06 12.67 -11.39
N PHE A 36 15.10 13.32 -10.21
CA PHE A 36 14.04 13.25 -9.20
C PHE A 36 13.53 14.66 -8.82
N PRO A 37 12.26 14.80 -8.40
CA PRO A 37 11.78 16.04 -7.81
C PRO A 37 12.62 16.48 -6.61
N ASP A 38 12.88 17.78 -6.48
CA ASP A 38 13.78 18.33 -5.45
C ASP A 38 13.37 18.04 -4.00
N PHE A 39 12.09 17.73 -3.78
CA PHE A 39 11.55 17.37 -2.46
C PHE A 39 11.76 15.90 -2.07
N ILE A 40 12.18 15.05 -3.01
CA ILE A 40 12.53 13.66 -2.70
C ILE A 40 13.93 13.64 -2.06
N PRO A 41 14.14 12.98 -0.91
CA PRO A 41 15.45 12.90 -0.27
C PRO A 41 16.53 12.33 -1.21
N LYS A 42 17.72 12.94 -1.23
CA LYS A 42 18.83 12.58 -2.12
C LYS A 42 19.27 11.12 -2.03
N GLN A 43 19.01 10.47 -0.89
CA GLN A 43 19.24 9.04 -0.65
C GLN A 43 18.49 8.15 -1.65
N VAL A 44 17.51 8.67 -2.40
CA VAL A 44 16.90 7.96 -3.53
C VAL A 44 17.92 7.56 -4.60
N GLU A 45 19.03 8.31 -4.74
CA GLU A 45 20.12 8.00 -5.68
C GLU A 45 20.88 6.72 -5.30
N ASP A 46 20.88 6.37 -4.01
CA ASP A 46 21.55 5.18 -3.46
C ASP A 46 20.68 3.92 -3.59
N ILE A 47 19.39 4.06 -3.94
CA ILE A 47 18.46 2.94 -4.11
C ILE A 47 18.83 2.13 -5.36
N LYS A 48 18.93 0.81 -5.20
CA LYS A 48 19.29 -0.12 -6.30
C LYS A 48 18.09 -0.55 -7.11
N ASP A 49 16.92 -0.62 -6.48
CA ASP A 49 15.65 -0.94 -7.11
C ASP A 49 15.30 0.11 -8.19
N THR A 50 15.45 -0.28 -9.44
CA THR A 50 15.18 0.62 -10.58
C THR A 50 13.69 0.95 -10.73
N TYR A 51 12.78 0.11 -10.25
CA TYR A 51 11.34 0.41 -10.28
C TYR A 51 11.01 1.47 -9.24
N ALA A 52 11.62 1.39 -8.05
CA ALA A 52 11.49 2.42 -7.02
C ALA A 52 11.97 3.78 -7.53
N ARG A 53 13.15 3.83 -8.17
CA ARG A 53 13.67 5.07 -8.78
C ARG A 53 12.75 5.62 -9.86
N LYS A 54 12.33 4.77 -10.81
CA LYS A 54 11.39 5.20 -11.88
C LYS A 54 10.06 5.71 -11.33
N LEU A 55 9.56 5.12 -10.25
CA LEU A 55 8.33 5.61 -9.63
C LEU A 55 8.59 6.92 -8.86
N ALA A 56 9.71 7.03 -8.15
CA ALA A 56 10.10 8.24 -7.43
C ALA A 56 10.23 9.46 -8.35
N SER A 57 10.76 9.28 -9.58
CA SER A 57 10.84 10.36 -10.57
C SER A 57 9.48 10.85 -11.07
N ARG A 58 8.41 10.08 -10.83
CA ARG A 58 7.03 10.44 -11.20
C ARG A 58 6.23 11.07 -10.06
N ILE A 59 6.79 11.14 -8.85
CA ILE A 59 6.07 11.72 -7.71
C ILE A 59 5.92 13.22 -7.95
N GLU A 60 4.72 13.72 -7.78
CA GLU A 60 4.39 15.13 -7.83
C GLU A 60 3.61 15.53 -6.57
N ARG A 61 3.54 16.83 -6.28
CA ARG A 61 2.73 17.36 -5.19
C ARG A 61 1.59 18.20 -5.72
N LEU A 62 0.38 17.88 -5.30
CA LEU A 62 -0.85 18.57 -5.66
C LEU A 62 -1.41 19.36 -4.46
N PRO A 63 -1.86 20.62 -4.64
CA PRO A 63 -2.46 21.39 -3.55
C PRO A 63 -3.82 20.81 -3.14
N VAL A 64 -3.93 20.37 -1.89
CA VAL A 64 -5.20 19.89 -1.30
C VAL A 64 -5.60 20.85 -0.19
N ASN A 65 -6.72 21.54 -0.40
CA ASN A 65 -7.23 22.54 0.54
C ASN A 65 -8.03 21.84 1.64
N LEU A 66 -7.59 22.01 2.89
CA LEU A 66 -8.26 21.57 4.09
C LEU A 66 -8.91 22.77 4.79
N SER A 67 -9.79 22.51 5.76
CA SER A 67 -10.44 23.55 6.56
C SER A 67 -9.47 24.54 7.25
N LYS A 68 -8.22 24.14 7.50
CA LYS A 68 -7.21 24.93 8.23
C LYS A 68 -5.88 25.10 7.46
N GLY A 69 -5.89 25.06 6.13
CA GLY A 69 -4.70 25.30 5.33
C GLY A 69 -4.68 24.52 4.02
N CYS A 70 -3.53 24.49 3.36
CA CYS A 70 -3.29 23.71 2.16
C CYS A 70 -2.13 22.75 2.41
N VAL A 71 -2.29 21.49 2.01
CA VAL A 71 -1.23 20.47 2.03
C VAL A 71 -0.82 20.20 0.60
N MET A 72 0.48 20.26 0.30
CA MET A 72 0.99 19.88 -1.02
C MET A 72 1.17 18.35 -1.05
N SER A 73 0.08 17.67 -1.38
CA SER A 73 -0.09 16.23 -1.29
C SER A 73 0.68 15.49 -2.35
N SER A 74 1.58 14.59 -1.94
CA SER A 74 2.33 13.78 -2.87
C SER A 74 1.50 12.62 -3.44
N CYS A 75 1.64 12.42 -4.75
CA CYS A 75 1.05 11.29 -5.45
C CYS A 75 1.84 10.96 -6.71
N VAL A 76 1.54 9.81 -7.29
CA VAL A 76 1.86 9.47 -8.68
C VAL A 76 0.56 9.48 -9.46
N LYS A 77 0.48 10.35 -10.47
CA LYS A 77 -0.64 10.43 -11.40
C LYS A 77 -0.61 9.32 -12.46
N PRO A 78 -1.78 8.94 -12.99
CA PRO A 78 -1.85 8.06 -14.14
C PRO A 78 -1.16 8.70 -15.35
N LYS A 79 -0.52 7.88 -16.18
CA LYS A 79 0.03 8.34 -17.47
C LYS A 79 -1.04 8.84 -18.43
N GLU A 80 -2.20 8.21 -18.40
CA GLU A 80 -3.32 8.49 -19.30
C GLU A 80 -4.62 8.54 -18.51
N GLN A 81 -5.47 9.51 -18.83
CA GLN A 81 -6.84 9.53 -18.34
C GLN A 81 -7.70 8.58 -19.19
N LYS A 82 -8.60 7.85 -18.53
CA LYS A 82 -9.53 6.89 -19.13
C LYS A 82 -10.96 7.20 -18.69
N GLU A 83 -11.95 6.72 -19.44
CA GLU A 83 -13.37 7.00 -19.15
C GLU A 83 -13.92 6.20 -17.95
N GLY A 84 -13.29 5.07 -17.60
CA GLY A 84 -13.69 4.23 -16.46
C GLY A 84 -13.30 4.78 -15.07
N ASN A 85 -13.83 4.14 -14.02
CA ASN A 85 -13.47 4.46 -12.64
C ASN A 85 -11.98 4.18 -12.39
N PRO A 86 -11.19 5.16 -11.89
CA PRO A 86 -9.78 4.98 -11.68
C PRO A 86 -9.50 4.06 -10.49
N VAL A 87 -8.34 3.41 -10.51
CA VAL A 87 -7.78 2.68 -9.38
C VAL A 87 -6.96 3.64 -8.54
N VAL A 88 -7.26 3.74 -7.25
CA VAL A 88 -6.52 4.60 -6.31
C VAL A 88 -5.88 3.75 -5.26
N LEU A 89 -4.55 3.81 -5.22
CA LEU A 89 -3.69 2.97 -4.41
C LEU A 89 -3.24 3.74 -3.16
N LEU A 90 -3.67 3.27 -1.98
CA LEU A 90 -3.19 3.73 -0.67
C LEU A 90 -2.02 2.85 -0.22
N HIS A 91 -1.09 3.39 0.56
CA HIS A 91 0.01 2.60 1.14
C HIS A 91 -0.32 2.11 2.57
N GLY A 92 0.51 1.23 3.12
CA GLY A 92 0.37 0.72 4.50
C GLY A 92 0.80 1.71 5.59
N PHE A 93 0.85 1.24 6.84
CA PHE A 93 1.34 2.05 7.97
C PHE A 93 2.78 2.50 7.73
N ASP A 94 3.06 3.78 8.01
CA ASP A 94 4.42 4.32 8.02
C ASP A 94 5.23 4.03 6.72
N SER A 95 4.54 4.20 5.58
CA SER A 95 5.02 3.91 4.22
C SER A 95 4.79 5.11 3.27
N SER A 96 4.85 4.86 1.97
CA SER A 96 4.62 5.85 0.90
C SER A 96 4.12 5.18 -0.38
N CYS A 97 3.73 5.99 -1.38
CA CYS A 97 3.34 5.57 -2.71
C CYS A 97 4.40 4.72 -3.44
N LEU A 98 5.67 4.71 -2.99
CA LEU A 98 6.72 3.83 -3.50
C LEU A 98 6.49 2.34 -3.20
N GLU A 99 5.57 2.00 -2.30
CA GLU A 99 5.09 0.62 -2.10
C GLU A 99 4.58 0.04 -3.44
N TRP A 100 3.99 0.88 -4.29
CA TRP A 100 3.35 0.49 -5.55
C TRP A 100 4.27 0.41 -6.76
N ARG A 101 5.59 0.48 -6.58
CA ARG A 101 6.61 0.52 -7.65
C ARG A 101 6.52 -0.59 -8.70
N TYR A 102 6.01 -1.76 -8.32
CA TYR A 102 5.84 -2.90 -9.22
C TYR A 102 4.41 -3.02 -9.75
N THR A 103 3.40 -2.89 -8.87
CA THR A 103 2.00 -3.13 -9.25
C THR A 103 1.39 -1.96 -10.02
N LEU A 104 1.70 -0.69 -9.70
CA LEU A 104 1.18 0.47 -10.45
C LEU A 104 1.49 0.39 -11.95
N PRO A 105 2.75 0.19 -12.40
CA PRO A 105 3.02 0.13 -13.84
C PRO A 105 2.32 -1.05 -14.53
N MET A 106 2.14 -2.19 -13.86
CA MET A 106 1.40 -3.33 -14.41
C MET A 106 -0.10 -3.02 -14.58
N LEU A 107 -0.70 -2.27 -13.64
CA LEU A 107 -2.09 -1.82 -13.77
C LEU A 107 -2.26 -0.81 -14.92
N GLU A 108 -1.31 0.10 -15.08
CA GLU A 108 -1.28 1.03 -16.23
C GLU A 108 -1.12 0.27 -17.56
N GLU A 109 -0.25 -0.75 -17.62
CA GLU A 109 -0.05 -1.61 -18.80
C GLU A 109 -1.31 -2.44 -19.12
N ALA A 110 -2.10 -2.81 -18.10
CA ALA A 110 -3.42 -3.40 -18.26
C ALA A 110 -4.51 -2.39 -18.70
N GLY A 111 -4.15 -1.11 -18.91
CA GLY A 111 -5.04 -0.07 -19.40
C GLY A 111 -5.84 0.67 -18.33
N LEU A 112 -5.54 0.46 -17.04
CA LEU A 112 -6.26 1.10 -15.94
C LEU A 112 -5.67 2.47 -15.61
N GLU A 113 -6.54 3.49 -15.49
CA GLU A 113 -6.16 4.77 -14.91
C GLU A 113 -5.84 4.57 -13.42
N THR A 114 -4.56 4.64 -13.07
CA THR A 114 -4.07 4.28 -11.73
C THR A 114 -3.35 5.44 -11.05
N TRP A 115 -3.79 5.77 -9.84
CA TRP A 115 -3.16 6.73 -8.95
C TRP A 115 -2.49 6.01 -7.78
N ALA A 116 -1.34 6.48 -7.32
CA ALA A 116 -0.84 6.14 -5.98
C ALA A 116 -0.75 7.41 -5.14
N VAL A 117 -1.43 7.44 -4.01
CA VAL A 117 -1.53 8.65 -3.17
C VAL A 117 -0.90 8.40 -1.81
N ASP A 118 -0.20 9.41 -1.29
CA ASP A 118 0.30 9.35 0.08
C ASP A 118 -0.79 9.72 1.07
N ILE A 119 -0.93 8.91 2.11
CA ILE A 119 -1.86 9.18 3.23
C ILE A 119 -1.29 10.35 4.04
N LEU A 120 -2.13 11.34 4.36
CA LEU A 120 -1.75 12.53 5.14
C LEU A 120 -0.87 12.17 6.36
N GLY A 121 0.27 12.83 6.50
CA GLY A 121 1.25 12.57 7.56
C GLY A 121 2.34 11.56 7.20
N TRP A 122 2.20 10.85 6.09
CA TRP A 122 3.18 9.90 5.56
C TRP A 122 3.54 10.22 4.10
N GLY A 123 4.42 9.39 3.54
CA GLY A 123 5.03 9.62 2.24
C GLY A 123 5.66 11.01 2.07
N PHE A 124 5.53 11.58 0.88
CA PHE A 124 6.33 12.74 0.47
C PHE A 124 5.59 14.07 0.46
N SER A 125 4.45 14.17 1.14
CA SER A 125 3.60 15.36 1.12
C SER A 125 4.27 16.50 1.87
N ASP A 126 4.14 17.73 1.37
CA ASP A 126 4.55 18.90 2.14
C ASP A 126 3.48 19.25 3.17
N LEU A 127 3.87 19.17 4.43
CA LEU A 127 2.98 19.54 5.52
C LEU A 127 3.20 20.97 5.97
N GLU A 128 4.30 21.64 5.58
CA GLU A 128 4.77 22.96 6.04
C GLU A 128 4.39 23.29 7.50
N ARG A 129 3.16 23.78 7.69
CA ARG A 129 2.47 23.81 8.99
C ARG A 129 1.74 22.49 9.26
N LEU A 130 2.34 21.65 10.11
CA LEU A 130 1.80 20.34 10.51
C LEU A 130 0.28 20.39 10.81
N PRO A 131 -0.56 19.77 9.95
CA PRO A 131 -1.98 19.61 10.25
C PRO A 131 -2.19 18.50 11.28
N SER A 132 -3.40 18.39 11.82
CA SER A 132 -3.75 17.17 12.55
C SER A 132 -3.62 15.97 11.60
N CYS A 133 -3.01 14.89 12.09
CA CYS A 133 -2.80 13.63 11.38
C CYS A 133 -3.64 12.51 12.02
N ASP A 134 -4.72 12.86 12.71
CA ASP A 134 -5.71 11.91 13.21
C ASP A 134 -6.51 11.26 12.06
N VAL A 135 -7.30 10.24 12.41
CA VAL A 135 -8.14 9.48 11.46
C VAL A 135 -9.07 10.40 10.68
N SER A 136 -9.73 11.35 11.34
CA SER A 136 -10.68 12.25 10.68
C SER A 136 -9.99 13.17 9.67
N SER A 137 -8.77 13.62 9.98
CA SER A 137 -7.99 14.52 9.15
C SER A 137 -7.41 13.78 7.94
N LYS A 138 -6.93 12.55 8.12
CA LYS A 138 -6.54 11.66 7.02
C LYS A 138 -7.70 11.40 6.06
N ARG A 139 -8.90 11.15 6.60
CA ARG A 139 -10.12 10.94 5.83
C ARG A 139 -10.57 12.20 5.07
N ASP A 140 -10.63 13.36 5.73
CA ASP A 140 -10.98 14.64 5.09
C ASP A 140 -10.00 14.96 3.97
N HIS A 141 -8.70 14.78 4.20
CA HIS A 141 -7.69 14.99 3.18
C HIS A 141 -7.88 14.13 1.93
N LEU A 142 -8.14 12.82 2.09
CA LEU A 142 -8.44 11.94 0.96
C LEU A 142 -9.72 12.39 0.23
N TYR A 143 -10.73 12.86 0.96
CA TYR A 143 -11.96 13.40 0.37
C TYR A 143 -11.70 14.67 -0.45
N GLN A 144 -10.88 15.60 0.06
CA GLN A 144 -10.53 16.82 -0.66
C GLN A 144 -9.69 16.56 -1.91
N LEU A 145 -8.75 15.60 -1.84
CA LEU A 145 -8.00 15.15 -3.02
C LEU A 145 -8.96 14.57 -4.07
N TRP A 146 -9.86 13.69 -3.64
CA TRP A 146 -10.86 13.09 -4.52
C TRP A 146 -11.77 14.15 -5.16
N SER A 147 -12.37 15.02 -4.35
CA SER A 147 -13.33 16.04 -4.81
C SER A 147 -12.70 17.09 -5.72
N THR A 148 -11.38 17.29 -5.63
CA THR A 148 -10.64 18.26 -6.45
C THR A 148 -10.14 17.66 -7.76
N TYR A 149 -9.57 16.45 -7.70
CA TYR A 149 -8.80 15.88 -8.82
C TYR A 149 -9.44 14.65 -9.47
N ILE A 150 -10.08 13.78 -8.69
CA ILE A 150 -10.61 12.50 -9.19
C ILE A 150 -12.07 12.66 -9.63
N LYS A 151 -12.92 13.28 -8.80
CA LYS A 151 -14.28 13.75 -9.11
C LYS A 151 -15.25 12.69 -9.66
N ARG A 152 -14.97 11.41 -9.43
CA ARG A 152 -15.83 10.28 -9.82
C ARG A 152 -15.54 9.08 -8.93
N PRO A 153 -16.47 8.10 -8.84
CA PRO A 153 -16.24 6.90 -8.06
C PRO A 153 -14.92 6.21 -8.43
N MET A 154 -14.18 5.74 -7.44
CA MET A 154 -12.89 5.06 -7.63
C MET A 154 -12.94 3.61 -7.14
N VAL A 155 -12.04 2.78 -7.65
CA VAL A 155 -11.69 1.51 -7.03
C VAL A 155 -10.59 1.81 -6.02
N LEU A 156 -10.91 1.75 -4.73
CA LEU A 156 -9.99 2.11 -3.67
C LEU A 156 -9.26 0.85 -3.16
N VAL A 157 -7.94 0.87 -3.29
CA VAL A 157 -7.06 -0.25 -2.93
C VAL A 157 -6.23 0.14 -1.73
N GLY A 158 -6.22 -0.68 -0.68
CA GLY A 158 -5.46 -0.42 0.53
C GLY A 158 -4.87 -1.70 1.11
N PRO A 159 -3.53 -1.79 1.30
CA PRO A 159 -2.88 -2.89 1.99
C PRO A 159 -2.75 -2.61 3.49
N SER A 160 -2.79 -3.64 4.33
CA SER A 160 -2.52 -3.52 5.77
C SER A 160 -3.34 -2.40 6.43
N LEU A 161 -2.73 -1.40 7.08
CA LEU A 161 -3.45 -0.24 7.63
C LEU A 161 -4.21 0.56 6.57
N GLY A 162 -3.71 0.60 5.33
CA GLY A 162 -4.41 1.22 4.19
C GLY A 162 -5.80 0.62 3.96
N SER A 163 -6.03 -0.66 4.32
CA SER A 163 -7.37 -1.27 4.30
C SER A 163 -8.31 -0.62 5.32
N ALA A 164 -7.82 -0.27 6.52
CA ALA A 164 -8.63 0.44 7.52
C ALA A 164 -8.97 1.86 7.06
N VAL A 165 -8.01 2.55 6.40
CA VAL A 165 -8.28 3.84 5.75
C VAL A 165 -9.36 3.70 4.68
N ALA A 166 -9.27 2.66 3.85
CA ALA A 166 -10.22 2.41 2.76
C ALA A 166 -11.63 2.10 3.27
N ILE A 167 -11.78 1.28 4.32
CA ILE A 167 -13.07 1.00 4.96
C ILE A 167 -13.66 2.28 5.55
N ASP A 168 -12.90 3.00 6.39
CA ASP A 168 -13.35 4.26 7.02
C ASP A 168 -13.83 5.27 5.96
N PHE A 169 -13.09 5.39 4.87
CA PHE A 169 -13.44 6.27 3.77
C PHE A 169 -14.71 5.81 3.02
N SER A 170 -14.81 4.53 2.68
CA SER A 170 -15.94 3.97 1.91
C SER A 170 -17.28 4.01 2.64
N VAL A 171 -17.26 3.89 3.97
CA VAL A 171 -18.46 3.97 4.81
C VAL A 171 -18.90 5.42 4.94
N LYS A 172 -17.94 6.35 5.07
CA LYS A 172 -18.24 7.76 5.23
C LYS A 172 -18.66 8.45 3.92
N TYR A 173 -18.02 8.10 2.81
CA TYR A 173 -18.21 8.68 1.47
C TYR A 173 -18.49 7.58 0.43
N PRO A 174 -19.62 6.86 0.55
CA PRO A 174 -19.92 5.74 -0.34
C PRO A 174 -20.04 6.14 -1.81
N GLU A 175 -20.35 7.40 -2.11
CA GLU A 175 -20.40 7.97 -3.46
C GLU A 175 -19.02 8.07 -4.13
N ALA A 176 -17.95 8.16 -3.35
CA ALA A 176 -16.59 8.28 -3.85
C ALA A 176 -15.96 6.92 -4.17
N VAL A 177 -16.54 5.81 -3.69
CA VAL A 177 -15.95 4.47 -3.79
C VAL A 177 -16.91 3.50 -4.48
N ASP A 178 -16.53 3.06 -5.68
CA ASP A 178 -17.26 2.07 -6.47
C ASP A 178 -17.01 0.64 -5.96
N ARG A 179 -15.73 0.31 -5.70
CA ARG A 179 -15.29 -1.00 -5.20
C ARG A 179 -14.10 -0.86 -4.26
N LEU A 180 -13.90 -1.88 -3.43
CA LEU A 180 -12.75 -1.99 -2.53
C LEU A 180 -11.85 -3.15 -2.90
N VAL A 181 -10.54 -2.96 -2.77
CA VAL A 181 -9.55 -4.03 -2.75
C VAL A 181 -8.74 -3.91 -1.46
N LEU A 182 -8.82 -4.92 -0.61
CA LEU A 182 -8.14 -4.98 0.68
C LEU A 182 -7.07 -6.06 0.61
N ILE A 183 -5.82 -5.69 0.89
CA ILE A 183 -4.67 -6.60 0.77
C ILE A 183 -4.09 -6.81 2.16
N ASP A 184 -4.09 -8.04 2.68
CA ASP A 184 -3.52 -8.40 3.99
C ASP A 184 -3.98 -7.43 5.10
N ALA A 185 -5.30 -7.27 5.17
CA ALA A 185 -5.96 -6.14 5.80
C ALA A 185 -5.78 -6.08 7.33
N SER A 186 -5.27 -4.95 7.82
CA SER A 186 -5.16 -4.64 9.27
C SER A 186 -6.37 -3.85 9.76
N VAL A 187 -7.52 -4.51 9.89
CA VAL A 187 -8.81 -3.85 10.19
C VAL A 187 -9.37 -4.15 11.59
N TYR A 188 -8.77 -5.10 12.30
CA TYR A 188 -9.14 -5.50 13.67
C TYR A 188 -8.25 -4.89 14.76
N ALA A 189 -7.39 -3.94 14.39
CA ALA A 189 -6.66 -3.16 15.37
C ALA A 189 -7.64 -2.25 16.12
N GLU A 190 -7.58 -2.26 17.45
CA GLU A 190 -8.37 -1.36 18.31
C GLU A 190 -7.67 -0.01 18.51
N GLY A 191 -7.05 0.50 17.44
CA GLY A 191 -6.23 1.70 17.49
C GLY A 191 -4.89 1.50 18.20
N THR A 192 -4.34 2.59 18.73
CA THR A 192 -3.04 2.58 19.42
C THR A 192 -3.17 2.26 20.92
N GLY A 193 -4.39 2.04 21.41
CA GLY A 193 -4.67 1.62 22.78
C GLY A 193 -4.01 2.54 23.83
N ASN A 194 -3.34 1.94 24.81
CA ASN A 194 -2.61 2.66 25.86
C ASN A 194 -1.44 3.50 25.33
N LEU A 195 -1.00 3.32 24.08
CA LEU A 195 0.01 4.20 23.49
C LEU A 195 -0.53 5.62 23.29
N ALA A 196 -1.85 5.77 23.12
CA ALA A 196 -2.49 7.08 22.98
C ALA A 196 -2.42 7.93 24.25
N THR A 197 -2.30 7.29 25.43
CA THR A 197 -2.23 7.95 26.72
C THR A 197 -0.80 8.21 27.20
N LEU A 198 0.21 7.81 26.42
CA LEU A 198 1.61 8.02 26.77
C LEU A 198 1.97 9.51 26.78
N PRO A 199 2.84 9.94 27.71
CA PRO A 199 3.44 11.28 27.65
C PRO A 199 4.11 11.49 26.29
N LYS A 200 3.95 12.69 25.72
CA LYS A 200 4.51 13.02 24.38
C LYS A 200 5.98 12.64 24.25
N ALA A 201 6.81 12.92 25.25
CA ALA A 201 8.23 12.58 25.22
C ALA A 201 8.50 11.07 25.01
N VAL A 202 7.66 10.19 25.59
CA VAL A 202 7.75 8.73 25.40
C VAL A 202 7.29 8.35 23.99
N ALA A 203 6.24 8.99 23.48
CA ALA A 203 5.79 8.77 22.10
C ALA A 203 6.88 9.15 21.08
N TYR A 204 7.56 10.30 21.27
CA TYR A 204 8.71 10.69 20.43
C TYR A 204 9.87 9.69 20.53
N ALA A 205 10.20 9.21 21.74
CA ALA A 205 11.24 8.20 21.89
C ALA A 205 10.91 6.90 21.14
N GLY A 206 9.65 6.45 21.20
CA GLY A 206 9.16 5.29 20.45
C GLY A 206 9.23 5.50 18.93
N VAL A 207 8.80 6.67 18.44
CA VAL A 207 8.87 7.04 17.02
C VAL A 207 10.32 7.13 16.53
N TYR A 208 11.23 7.66 17.33
CA TYR A 208 12.65 7.68 17.01
C TYR A 208 13.22 6.26 16.88
N LEU A 209 12.78 5.32 17.73
CA LEU A 209 13.16 3.92 17.61
C LEU A 209 12.60 3.28 16.33
N LEU A 210 11.35 3.58 15.95
CA LEU A 210 10.72 3.15 14.68
C LEU A 210 11.48 3.65 13.45
N LYS A 211 12.16 4.80 13.55
CA LYS A 211 13.02 5.35 12.50
C LYS A 211 14.33 4.55 12.32
N SER A 212 14.71 3.69 13.26
CA SER A 212 16.02 3.02 13.24
C SER A 212 16.15 1.99 12.11
N VAL A 213 17.36 1.89 11.53
CA VAL A 213 17.65 0.91 10.46
C VAL A 213 17.44 -0.53 10.95
N PRO A 214 17.95 -0.93 12.13
CA PRO A 214 17.83 -2.32 12.58
C PRO A 214 16.38 -2.76 12.77
N LEU A 215 15.53 -1.91 13.37
CA LEU A 215 14.13 -2.25 13.58
C LEU A 215 13.36 -2.37 12.27
N ARG A 216 13.58 -1.43 11.33
CA ARG A 216 12.94 -1.50 10.01
C ARG A 216 13.46 -2.66 9.15
N LEU A 217 14.74 -3.02 9.25
CA LEU A 217 15.28 -4.22 8.61
C LEU A 217 14.61 -5.48 9.17
N TYR A 218 14.44 -5.56 10.48
CA TYR A 218 13.76 -6.68 11.13
C TYR A 218 12.30 -6.76 10.69
N ALA A 219 11.55 -5.65 10.74
CA ALA A 219 10.17 -5.59 10.27
C ALA A 219 10.05 -5.98 8.79
N THR A 220 10.94 -5.45 7.94
CA THR A 220 11.03 -5.84 6.51
C THR A 220 11.22 -7.35 6.38
N SER A 221 12.14 -7.96 7.14
CA SER A 221 12.37 -9.41 7.05
C SER A 221 11.16 -10.26 7.42
N LEU A 222 10.29 -9.78 8.32
CA LEU A 222 9.04 -10.46 8.68
C LEU A 222 7.92 -10.23 7.65
N THR A 223 8.00 -9.13 6.89
CA THR A 223 6.96 -8.74 5.93
C THR A 223 6.97 -9.63 4.68
N PHE A 224 8.11 -10.24 4.34
CA PHE A 224 8.28 -11.01 3.10
C PHE A 224 8.61 -12.48 3.35
N ASN A 225 8.31 -13.32 2.37
CA ASN A 225 8.63 -14.74 2.42
C ASN A 225 10.01 -15.03 1.79
N GLY A 226 11.06 -14.99 2.61
CA GLY A 226 12.37 -15.53 2.23
C GLY A 226 13.19 -14.68 1.25
N LEU A 227 13.35 -13.38 1.55
CA LEU A 227 14.18 -12.49 0.74
C LEU A 227 15.68 -12.58 1.05
N PRO A 228 16.54 -12.39 0.04
CA PRO A 228 17.96 -12.09 0.24
C PRO A 228 18.17 -10.81 1.06
N LEU A 229 19.16 -10.83 1.97
CA LEU A 229 19.45 -9.71 2.88
C LEU A 229 19.72 -8.38 2.16
N ASN A 230 20.42 -8.41 1.01
CA ASN A 230 20.69 -7.20 0.23
C ASN A 230 19.41 -6.54 -0.30
N THR A 231 18.42 -7.34 -0.69
CA THR A 231 17.09 -6.86 -1.10
C THR A 231 16.34 -6.28 0.09
N CYS A 232 16.37 -6.95 1.25
CA CYS A 232 15.78 -6.40 2.48
C CYS A 232 16.37 -5.02 2.83
N ILE A 233 17.70 -4.86 2.71
CA ILE A 233 18.35 -3.58 2.97
C ILE A 233 17.88 -2.49 2.02
N ASP A 234 17.83 -2.77 0.72
CA ASP A 234 17.39 -1.80 -0.28
C ASP A 234 15.90 -1.42 -0.05
N TRP A 235 15.06 -2.39 0.26
CA TRP A 235 13.63 -2.18 0.53
C TRP A 235 13.38 -1.44 1.84
N THR A 236 14.16 -1.71 2.88
CA THR A 236 14.18 -0.89 4.09
C THR A 236 14.58 0.54 3.77
N ASN A 237 15.58 0.77 2.91
CA ASN A 237 15.99 2.12 2.54
C ASN A 237 14.90 2.86 1.74
N ILE A 238 14.20 2.18 0.82
CA ILE A 238 13.04 2.74 0.10
C ILE A 238 11.98 3.20 1.11
N GLY A 239 11.56 2.30 2.01
CA GLY A 239 10.56 2.61 3.03
C GLY A 239 10.98 3.71 3.99
N ARG A 240 12.29 3.93 4.18
CA ARG A 240 12.85 4.97 5.06
C ARG A 240 12.95 6.34 4.43
N LEU A 241 12.85 6.48 3.11
CA LEU A 241 13.07 7.77 2.44
C LEU A 241 12.15 8.84 3.06
N HIS A 242 10.86 8.56 3.21
CA HIS A 242 9.92 9.52 3.78
C HIS A 242 10.24 9.93 5.23
N CYS A 243 10.95 9.10 6.01
CA CYS A 243 11.34 9.43 7.39
C CYS A 243 12.38 10.55 7.47
N LEU A 244 13.00 10.89 6.34
CA LEU A 244 13.97 11.96 6.23
C LEU A 244 13.31 13.33 6.07
N LEU A 245 11.98 13.37 5.92
CA LEU A 245 11.24 14.62 5.89
C LEU A 245 11.10 15.23 7.29
N PRO A 246 11.16 16.56 7.41
CA PRO A 246 11.30 17.23 8.70
C PRO A 246 10.08 17.04 9.63
N TRP A 247 8.91 16.78 9.07
CA TRP A 247 7.65 16.61 9.81
C TRP A 247 7.28 15.15 10.11
N TRP A 248 8.06 14.16 9.62
CA TRP A 248 7.66 12.75 9.74
C TRP A 248 7.46 12.32 11.20
N GLU A 249 8.37 12.73 12.10
CA GLU A 249 8.30 12.37 13.52
C GLU A 249 7.04 12.96 14.17
N ASP A 250 6.78 14.25 13.95
CA ASP A 250 5.62 14.93 14.53
C ASP A 250 4.30 14.38 13.98
N ALA A 251 4.24 14.10 12.68
CA ALA A 251 3.06 13.53 12.05
C ALA A 251 2.75 12.12 12.57
N LEU A 252 3.78 11.28 12.72
CA LEU A 252 3.61 9.93 13.26
C LEU A 252 3.24 9.97 14.75
N VAL A 253 3.88 10.83 15.56
CA VAL A 253 3.48 11.01 16.97
C VAL A 253 2.04 11.49 17.06
N ASN A 254 1.64 12.48 16.24
CA ASN A 254 0.27 13.00 16.24
C ASN A 254 -0.76 11.91 15.94
N PHE A 255 -0.53 11.08 14.93
CA PHE A 255 -1.36 9.91 14.64
C PHE A 255 -1.39 8.91 15.80
N MET A 256 -0.24 8.62 16.42
CA MET A 256 -0.15 7.63 17.48
C MET A 256 -0.91 8.06 18.75
N ILE A 257 -0.81 9.33 19.12
CA ILE A 257 -1.51 9.87 20.31
C ILE A 257 -2.99 10.17 20.06
N SER A 258 -3.44 10.23 18.80
CA SER A 258 -4.84 10.44 18.46
C SER A 258 -5.67 9.15 18.51
N GLY A 259 -5.08 8.02 18.90
CA GLY A 259 -5.77 6.73 19.03
C GLY A 259 -5.69 5.82 17.81
N GLY A 260 -5.14 6.26 16.68
CA GLY A 260 -5.06 5.44 15.45
C GLY A 260 -6.42 5.01 14.89
N TYR A 261 -6.41 4.03 13.97
CA TYR A 261 -7.63 3.50 13.35
C TYR A 261 -8.27 2.39 14.19
N ASN A 262 -9.58 2.49 14.39
CA ASN A 262 -10.45 1.40 14.84
C ASN A 262 -11.70 1.41 13.95
N VAL A 263 -11.80 0.43 13.05
CA VAL A 263 -12.85 0.35 12.03
C VAL A 263 -13.74 -0.88 12.19
N ILE A 264 -13.61 -1.62 13.30
CA ILE A 264 -14.29 -2.91 13.51
C ILE A 264 -15.80 -2.77 13.33
N SER A 265 -16.40 -1.76 13.96
CA SER A 265 -17.84 -1.50 13.84
C SER A 265 -18.28 -0.99 12.47
N GLN A 266 -17.33 -0.58 11.61
CA GLN A 266 -17.62 -0.07 10.27
C GLN A 266 -17.63 -1.19 9.22
N ILE A 267 -17.02 -2.35 9.49
CA ILE A 267 -16.87 -3.46 8.53
C ILE A 267 -18.24 -3.90 7.98
N GLU A 268 -19.22 -4.13 8.86
CA GLU A 268 -20.57 -4.56 8.45
C GLU A 268 -21.36 -3.49 7.69
N HIS A 269 -20.89 -2.23 7.70
CA HIS A 269 -21.52 -1.12 6.98
C HIS A 269 -20.94 -0.89 5.59
N VAL A 270 -19.89 -1.62 5.20
CA VAL A 270 -19.33 -1.56 3.85
C VAL A 270 -20.33 -2.11 2.84
N LYS A 271 -20.74 -1.28 1.88
CA LYS A 271 -21.72 -1.66 0.84
C LYS A 271 -21.06 -2.09 -0.47
N GLN A 272 -19.82 -1.66 -0.68
CA GLN A 272 -19.08 -1.87 -1.91
C GLN A 272 -18.72 -3.35 -2.08
N LYS A 273 -18.78 -3.82 -3.34
CA LYS A 273 -18.19 -5.10 -3.71
C LYS A 273 -16.70 -5.05 -3.37
N THR A 274 -16.22 -6.05 -2.63
CA THR A 274 -14.88 -6.05 -2.06
C THR A 274 -14.09 -7.26 -2.51
N LEU A 275 -12.87 -7.05 -2.97
CA LEU A 275 -11.88 -8.11 -3.18
C LEU A 275 -10.90 -8.10 -2.01
N ILE A 276 -10.77 -9.23 -1.31
CA ILE A 276 -9.75 -9.48 -0.31
C ILE A 276 -8.63 -10.29 -0.98
N ILE A 277 -7.41 -9.77 -0.94
CA ILE A 277 -6.19 -10.48 -1.36
C ILE A 277 -5.38 -10.76 -0.10
N TRP A 278 -4.85 -11.97 0.05
CA TRP A 278 -4.10 -12.35 1.24
C TRP A 278 -2.89 -13.24 0.91
N GLY A 279 -1.73 -12.97 1.49
CA GLY A 279 -0.56 -13.85 1.39
C GLY A 279 -0.66 -15.04 2.35
N GLU A 280 -0.57 -16.27 1.82
CA GLU A 280 -0.73 -17.48 2.65
C GLU A 280 0.30 -17.61 3.79
N ASP A 281 1.48 -17.01 3.63
CA ASP A 281 2.60 -17.08 4.56
C ASP A 281 2.78 -15.77 5.36
N ASP A 282 1.75 -14.92 5.44
CA ASP A 282 1.78 -13.68 6.23
C ASP A 282 2.15 -13.96 7.72
N GLN A 283 3.31 -13.43 8.13
CA GLN A 283 3.83 -13.55 9.51
C GLN A 283 3.47 -12.34 10.38
N ILE A 284 2.83 -11.31 9.82
CA ILE A 284 2.40 -10.09 10.51
C ILE A 284 0.96 -10.24 10.97
N ILE A 285 0.06 -10.74 10.11
CA ILE A 285 -1.36 -10.89 10.40
C ILE A 285 -1.82 -12.32 10.10
N ASP A 286 -2.42 -12.99 11.08
CA ASP A 286 -2.95 -14.35 10.91
C ASP A 286 -4.06 -14.35 9.83
N TYR A 287 -3.94 -15.22 8.82
CA TYR A 287 -4.90 -15.41 7.74
C TYR A 287 -6.34 -15.64 8.21
N LYS A 288 -6.54 -16.16 9.43
CA LYS A 288 -7.87 -16.31 10.04
C LYS A 288 -8.63 -14.99 10.11
N LEU A 289 -7.92 -13.87 10.27
CA LEU A 289 -8.53 -12.54 10.22
C LEU A 289 -9.01 -12.18 8.82
N GLY A 290 -8.32 -12.61 7.76
CA GLY A 290 -8.80 -12.50 6.38
C GLY A 290 -10.08 -13.30 6.13
N VAL A 291 -10.15 -14.53 6.67
CA VAL A 291 -11.38 -15.36 6.60
C VAL A 291 -12.52 -14.72 7.39
N ARG A 292 -12.24 -14.20 8.59
CA ARG A 292 -13.22 -13.47 9.40
C ARG A 292 -13.76 -12.25 8.64
N LEU A 293 -12.87 -11.46 8.04
CA LEU A 293 -13.24 -10.27 7.27
C LEU A 293 -14.13 -10.64 6.07
N HIS A 294 -13.83 -11.74 5.38
CA HIS A 294 -14.68 -12.24 4.30
C HIS A 294 -16.09 -12.59 4.78
N CYS A 295 -16.25 -13.16 5.98
CA CYS A 295 -17.55 -13.49 6.56
C CYS A 295 -18.33 -12.25 7.05
N GLU A 296 -17.64 -11.21 7.53
CA GLU A 296 -18.28 -9.98 8.05
C GLU A 296 -18.64 -8.98 6.94
N LEU A 297 -17.95 -9.02 5.78
CA LEU A 297 -18.25 -8.17 4.65
C LEU A 297 -19.38 -8.77 3.79
N PRO A 298 -20.46 -8.03 3.51
CA PRO A 298 -21.65 -8.58 2.86
C PRO A 298 -21.42 -9.00 1.40
N ASN A 299 -20.48 -8.35 0.70
CA ASN A 299 -20.20 -8.56 -0.74
C ASN A 299 -18.70 -8.76 -1.00
N ALA A 300 -18.05 -9.63 -0.24
CA ALA A 300 -16.63 -9.90 -0.38
C ALA A 300 -16.32 -11.17 -1.20
N ILE A 301 -15.21 -11.13 -1.95
CA ILE A 301 -14.55 -12.29 -2.54
C ILE A 301 -13.15 -12.34 -1.96
N ILE A 302 -12.68 -13.52 -1.54
CA ILE A 302 -11.30 -13.72 -1.07
C ILE A 302 -10.46 -14.50 -2.09
N ARG A 303 -9.21 -14.06 -2.25
CA ARG A 303 -8.18 -14.68 -3.08
C ARG A 303 -6.87 -14.76 -2.29
N GLN A 304 -6.39 -15.98 -2.11
CA GLN A 304 -5.12 -16.23 -1.43
C GLN A 304 -4.00 -16.34 -2.45
N ILE A 305 -2.82 -15.83 -2.09
CA ILE A 305 -1.61 -15.88 -2.91
C ILE A 305 -0.62 -16.83 -2.23
N PRO A 306 -0.36 -18.01 -2.83
CA PRO A 306 0.52 -18.99 -2.23
C PRO A 306 1.97 -18.50 -2.22
N LYS A 307 2.72 -18.91 -1.19
CA LYS A 307 4.15 -18.57 -1.03
C LYS A 307 4.38 -17.07 -1.05
N CYS A 308 3.59 -16.34 -0.27
CA CYS A 308 3.58 -14.88 -0.21
C CYS A 308 3.33 -14.42 1.22
N GLY A 309 4.11 -13.45 1.69
CA GLY A 309 3.95 -12.79 2.99
C GLY A 309 2.99 -11.60 2.93
N HIS A 310 3.24 -10.62 3.82
CA HIS A 310 2.30 -9.55 4.18
C HIS A 310 2.08 -8.47 3.11
N ILE A 311 2.96 -8.34 2.11
CA ILE A 311 2.77 -7.35 1.03
C ILE A 311 2.79 -7.98 -0.37
N PRO A 312 1.74 -8.74 -0.74
CA PRO A 312 1.68 -9.43 -2.03
C PRO A 312 1.81 -8.50 -3.24
N HIS A 313 1.37 -7.26 -3.12
CA HIS A 313 1.46 -6.26 -4.19
C HIS A 313 2.91 -5.81 -4.48
N VAL A 314 3.86 -6.19 -3.63
CA VAL A 314 5.31 -6.03 -3.86
C VAL A 314 5.97 -7.36 -4.19
N GLU A 315 5.59 -8.44 -3.49
CA GLU A 315 6.26 -9.74 -3.61
C GLU A 315 5.78 -10.57 -4.81
N LYS A 316 4.50 -10.49 -5.15
CA LYS A 316 3.84 -11.19 -6.27
C LYS A 316 3.01 -10.20 -7.12
N PRO A 317 3.64 -9.13 -7.63
CA PRO A 317 2.92 -8.03 -8.29
C PRO A 317 2.15 -8.49 -9.53
N ASP A 318 2.63 -9.49 -10.28
CA ASP A 318 1.91 -10.06 -11.43
C ASP A 318 0.58 -10.71 -11.04
N ALA A 319 0.54 -11.40 -9.90
CA ALA A 319 -0.68 -12.05 -9.41
C ALA A 319 -1.67 -11.00 -8.89
N VAL A 320 -1.19 -10.03 -8.10
CA VAL A 320 -2.04 -8.97 -7.56
C VAL A 320 -2.60 -8.07 -8.64
N SER A 321 -1.77 -7.61 -9.58
CA SER A 321 -2.20 -6.73 -10.67
C SER A 321 -3.27 -7.40 -11.54
N ARG A 322 -3.11 -8.69 -11.84
CA ARG A 322 -4.13 -9.48 -12.56
C ARG A 322 -5.45 -9.58 -11.80
N LEU A 323 -5.40 -9.92 -10.52
CA LEU A 323 -6.61 -10.02 -9.69
C LEU A 323 -7.36 -8.69 -9.60
N ILE A 324 -6.62 -7.58 -9.45
CA ILE A 324 -7.21 -6.23 -9.46
C ILE A 324 -7.83 -5.95 -10.84
N ALA A 325 -7.10 -6.17 -11.93
CA ALA A 325 -7.60 -5.91 -13.28
C ALA A 325 -8.85 -6.73 -13.62
N GLU A 326 -8.86 -8.03 -13.33
CA GLU A 326 -10.03 -8.89 -13.48
C GLU A 326 -11.22 -8.37 -12.67
N PHE A 327 -10.99 -7.99 -11.42
CA PHE A 327 -12.03 -7.46 -10.54
C PHE A 327 -12.64 -6.14 -11.04
N VAL A 328 -11.82 -5.29 -11.69
CA VAL A 328 -12.28 -4.03 -12.30
C VAL A 328 -13.03 -4.30 -13.62
N CYS A 329 -12.53 -5.19 -14.47
CA CYS A 329 -13.06 -5.42 -15.83
C CYS A 329 -14.32 -6.30 -15.87
N VAL A 330 -14.43 -7.34 -15.04
CA VAL A 330 -15.54 -8.31 -15.09
C VAL A 330 -16.91 -7.62 -14.97
N ASP A 331 -17.01 -6.55 -14.18
CA ASP A 331 -18.28 -5.83 -14.00
C ASP A 331 -18.53 -4.71 -15.02
N GLN A 332 -17.51 -4.19 -15.72
CA GLN A 332 -17.75 -3.23 -16.82
C GLN A 332 -18.56 -3.90 -17.92
N SER A 333 -18.22 -5.14 -18.27
CA SER A 333 -18.98 -5.95 -19.22
C SER A 333 -20.41 -6.25 -18.78
N GLN A 334 -20.66 -6.40 -17.47
CA GLN A 334 -22.01 -6.61 -16.94
C GLN A 334 -22.85 -5.31 -16.86
N ARG A 335 -22.21 -4.16 -16.65
CA ARG A 335 -22.86 -2.83 -16.70
C ARG A 335 -23.21 -2.41 -18.12
N GLU A 336 -22.35 -2.72 -19.09
CA GLU A 336 -22.57 -2.40 -20.51
C GLU A 336 -23.56 -3.38 -21.19
N ASN A 337 -23.77 -4.57 -20.63
CA ASN A 337 -24.66 -5.58 -21.23
C ASN A 337 -25.55 -6.32 -20.20
N PRO A 338 -26.48 -5.63 -19.52
CA PRO A 338 -27.29 -6.19 -18.43
C PRO A 338 -28.28 -7.30 -18.85
N ASN A 339 -28.48 -7.54 -20.16
CA ASN A 339 -29.44 -8.51 -20.69
C ASN A 339 -28.83 -9.88 -21.09
N CYS A 340 -27.53 -10.10 -20.89
CA CYS A 340 -26.88 -11.39 -21.22
C CYS A 340 -26.95 -12.43 -20.08
N ILE A 341 -28.06 -12.46 -19.33
CA ILE A 341 -28.38 -13.56 -18.42
C ILE A 341 -29.63 -14.26 -18.95
N SER A 342 -29.44 -15.14 -19.92
CA SER A 342 -30.36 -16.25 -20.13
C SER A 342 -29.60 -17.47 -20.64
N THR A 343 -29.87 -18.60 -19.98
CA THR A 343 -29.61 -19.98 -20.43
C THR A 343 -28.15 -20.41 -20.58
N ILE A 344 -27.59 -20.97 -19.51
CA ILE A 344 -26.83 -22.22 -19.62
C ILE A 344 -27.60 -23.28 -18.84
N SER A 345 -28.43 -24.02 -19.56
CA SER A 345 -29.05 -25.26 -19.11
C SER A 345 -27.97 -26.33 -18.98
N VAL A 346 -27.90 -26.96 -17.80
CA VAL A 346 -27.07 -28.13 -17.53
C VAL A 346 -27.82 -29.37 -18.06
N PRO A 347 -27.27 -30.16 -19.00
CA PRO A 347 -27.86 -31.44 -19.38
C PRO A 347 -27.64 -32.47 -18.26
N ALA A 348 -28.64 -33.34 -18.10
CA ALA A 348 -28.76 -34.37 -17.06
C ALA A 348 -27.68 -35.45 -17.08
#